data_AF-A0A2J8TD66-F1
#
_entry.id   AF-A0A2J8TD66-F1
#
_cell.length_a   1.000
_cell.length_b   1.000
_cell.length_c   1.000
_cell.angle_alpha   90.00
_cell.angle_beta   90.00
_cell.angle_gamma   90.00
#
_symmetry.space_group_name_H-M   'P 1'
#
loop_
_entity.id
_entity.type
_entity.pdbx_description
1 polymer ?
#
loop_
_entity_poly.entity_id
_entity_poly.type
_entity_poly.pdbx_seq_one_letter_code
_entity_poly.pdbx_strand_id
1 'polypeptide(L)'
;MLDSCKLKSACNLPFICNKKINAAGTSNAEVPLADPGMYQLDITLRRGQSLAARDRGGTSDPYVKFKIGGKEVFRSKIIHKNLNPVWEEKACILVDHLREPLYIKVFDYDFGLQDDFMGSAFLDLTQLELN
;
A
#
# COMPACT_ATOMS: atom_id res chain seq x y z
N MET A 1 -2.06 0.60 -13.87
CA MET A 1 -2.87 1.74 -13.38
C MET A 1 -3.65 1.26 -12.16
N LEU A 2 -3.59 2.00 -11.04
CA LEU A 2 -4.43 1.76 -9.88
C LEU A 2 -5.79 2.40 -10.18
N ASP A 3 -6.83 1.60 -10.34
CA ASP A 3 -8.14 2.11 -10.80
C ASP A 3 -9.03 2.56 -9.62
N SER A 4 -8.72 2.16 -8.39
CA SER A 4 -9.39 2.69 -7.19
C SER A 4 -8.57 2.49 -5.92
N CYS A 5 -8.52 3.54 -5.10
CA CYS A 5 -8.08 3.53 -3.71
C CYS A 5 -9.21 4.14 -2.88
N LYS A 6 -9.72 3.42 -1.88
CA LYS A 6 -10.75 3.93 -0.96
C LYS A 6 -10.19 3.92 0.45
N LEU A 7 -10.22 5.07 1.11
CA LEU A 7 -9.89 5.18 2.52
C LEU A 7 -11.18 5.13 3.34
N LYS A 8 -11.18 4.32 4.40
CA LYS A 8 -12.27 4.20 5.36
C LYS A 8 -11.74 4.41 6.77
N SER A 9 -12.53 5.05 7.61
CA SER A 9 -12.23 5.13 9.05
C SER A 9 -12.56 3.79 9.71
N ALA A 10 -11.63 3.19 10.46
CA ALA A 10 -11.82 1.87 11.06
C ALA A 10 -12.56 1.90 12.41
N CYS A 11 -13.21 3.02 12.77
CA CYS A 11 -13.91 3.21 14.05
C CYS A 11 -15.04 2.22 14.36
N ASN A 12 -15.45 1.35 13.43
CA ASN A 12 -16.58 0.42 13.60
C ASN A 12 -16.21 -1.08 13.55
N LEU A 13 -14.94 -1.45 13.68
CA LEU A 13 -14.58 -2.87 13.88
C LEU A 13 -14.43 -3.16 15.38
N PRO A 14 -15.03 -4.24 15.91
CA PRO A 14 -14.87 -4.62 17.31
C PRO A 14 -13.49 -5.26 17.49
N PHE A 15 -12.43 -4.47 17.48
CA PHE A 15 -11.10 -4.92 17.89
C PHE A 15 -10.77 -4.34 19.26
N ILE A 16 -10.80 -5.22 20.26
CA ILE A 16 -10.27 -5.02 21.59
C ILE A 16 -8.77 -4.71 21.44
N CYS A 17 -8.40 -3.43 21.50
CA CYS A 17 -7.02 -3.02 21.69
C CYS A 17 -6.87 -2.56 23.14
N ASN A 18 -6.22 -3.38 23.96
CA ASN A 18 -5.78 -3.01 25.31
C ASN A 18 -4.68 -1.94 25.21
N LYS A 19 -5.05 -0.67 25.12
CA LYS A 19 -4.12 0.45 25.31
C LYS A 19 -4.09 0.84 26.78
N LYS A 20 -2.98 0.52 27.44
CA LYS A 20 -2.66 0.95 28.81
C LYS A 20 -2.54 2.48 28.81
N ILE A 21 -3.44 3.14 29.54
CA ILE A 21 -3.48 4.60 29.72
C ILE A 21 -2.30 5.07 30.59
N ASN A 22 -1.62 6.13 30.17
CA ASN A 22 -0.87 7.02 31.06
C ASN A 22 -1.33 8.45 30.76
N ALA A 23 -1.98 9.08 31.73
CA ALA A 23 -2.46 10.45 31.68
C ALA A 23 -1.49 11.39 32.40
N ALA A 24 -1.17 12.55 31.80
CA ALA A 24 -0.80 13.78 32.52
C ALA A 24 -0.80 15.01 31.58
N GLY A 25 -1.44 16.10 32.00
CA GLY A 25 -0.95 17.47 31.77
C GLY A 25 -1.63 18.34 30.69
N THR A 26 -2.24 19.44 31.16
CA THR A 26 -3.04 20.48 30.50
C THR A 26 -2.26 21.57 29.75
N SER A 27 -2.76 22.04 28.59
CA SER A 27 -2.93 23.47 28.23
C SER A 27 -3.68 23.62 26.90
N ASN A 28 -4.42 24.72 26.74
CA ASN A 28 -5.31 25.01 25.61
C ASN A 28 -4.56 25.07 24.26
N ALA A 29 -4.73 24.06 23.43
CA ALA A 29 -4.48 24.10 21.99
C ALA A 29 -5.50 23.18 21.34
N GLU A 30 -6.15 23.70 20.30
CA GLU A 30 -6.99 23.03 19.30
C GLU A 30 -7.25 21.53 19.54
N VAL A 31 -8.50 21.16 19.83
CA VAL A 31 -8.94 19.78 19.93
C VAL A 31 -8.41 19.02 18.71
N PRO A 32 -7.43 18.11 18.85
CA PRO A 32 -7.04 17.29 17.73
C PRO A 32 -8.29 16.50 17.36
N LEU A 33 -8.82 16.77 16.16
CA LEU A 33 -9.91 16.01 15.58
C LEU A 33 -9.58 14.55 15.85
N ALA A 34 -10.45 13.89 16.63
CA ALA A 34 -10.18 12.58 17.22
C ALA A 34 -9.56 11.68 16.16
N ASP A 35 -8.25 11.43 16.27
CA ASP A 35 -7.52 10.63 15.30
C ASP A 35 -8.16 9.25 15.39
N PRO A 36 -8.93 8.81 14.37
CA PRO A 36 -9.53 7.49 14.39
C PRO A 36 -8.33 6.55 14.45
N GLY A 37 -8.10 5.91 15.61
CA GLY A 37 -6.81 5.32 15.96
C GLY A 37 -6.29 4.21 15.04
N MET A 38 -6.98 3.98 13.91
CA MET A 38 -6.52 3.27 12.74
C MET A 38 -7.41 3.62 11.51
N TYR A 39 -6.82 3.65 10.34
CA TYR A 39 -7.51 3.75 9.05
C TYR A 39 -7.45 2.42 8.30
N GLN A 40 -8.44 2.16 7.44
CA GLN A 40 -8.42 1.05 6.49
C GLN A 40 -8.32 1.59 5.07
N LEU A 41 -7.27 1.18 4.35
CA LEU A 41 -7.04 1.52 2.96
C LEU A 41 -7.35 0.29 2.08
N ASP A 42 -8.44 0.39 1.32
CA ASP A 42 -8.86 -0.61 0.34
C ASP A 42 -8.28 -0.24 -1.04
N ILE A 43 -7.39 -1.08 -1.58
CA ILE A 43 -6.72 -0.88 -2.87
C ILE A 43 -7.10 -2.01 -3.82
N THR A 44 -7.41 -1.67 -5.07
CA THR A 44 -7.52 -2.67 -6.15
C THR A 44 -6.36 -2.50 -7.13
N LEU A 45 -5.42 -3.44 -7.09
CA LEU A 45 -4.33 -3.56 -8.06
C LEU A 45 -4.85 -4.27 -9.33
N ARG A 46 -5.01 -3.51 -10.41
CA ARG A 46 -5.55 -4.05 -11.65
C ARG A 46 -4.50 -4.65 -12.57
N ARG A 47 -3.75 -3.79 -13.27
CA ARG A 47 -2.85 -4.23 -14.34
C ARG A 47 -1.64 -3.32 -14.53
N GLY A 48 -0.58 -3.90 -15.05
CA GLY A 48 0.57 -3.22 -15.64
C GLY A 48 0.38 -3.09 -17.15
N GLN A 49 1.02 -2.10 -17.77
CA GLN A 49 0.95 -1.90 -19.21
C GLN A 49 2.33 -1.49 -19.71
N SER A 50 2.80 -2.19 -20.74
CA SER A 50 4.09 -1.92 -21.40
C SER A 50 5.24 -1.82 -20.40
N LEU A 51 5.34 -2.79 -19.49
CA LEU A 51 6.43 -2.86 -18.53
C LEU A 51 7.76 -3.15 -19.25
N ALA A 52 8.87 -2.74 -18.63
CA ALA A 52 10.20 -2.96 -19.17
C ALA A 52 10.50 -4.47 -19.25
N ALA A 53 11.05 -4.93 -20.38
CA ALA A 53 11.62 -6.28 -20.48
C ALA A 53 12.95 -6.33 -19.73
N ARG A 54 13.08 -7.28 -18.82
CA ARG A 54 14.26 -7.46 -17.96
C ARG A 54 14.87 -8.86 -18.13
N ASP A 55 14.06 -9.85 -18.51
CA ASP A 55 14.55 -11.15 -18.94
C ASP A 55 15.25 -11.13 -20.30
N ARG A 56 16.20 -12.06 -20.49
CA ARG A 56 16.83 -12.35 -21.80
C ARG A 56 15.84 -12.76 -22.89
N GLY A 57 14.64 -13.20 -22.51
CA GLY A 57 13.57 -13.58 -23.43
C GLY A 57 12.76 -12.42 -24.01
N GLY A 58 13.09 -11.17 -23.66
CA GLY A 58 12.30 -9.99 -24.04
C GLY A 58 10.99 -9.86 -23.26
N THR A 59 10.90 -10.53 -22.11
CA THR A 59 9.75 -10.49 -21.19
C THR A 59 10.23 -10.10 -19.78
N SER A 60 9.30 -10.16 -18.82
CA SER A 60 9.54 -10.07 -17.39
C SER A 60 8.47 -10.91 -16.68
N ASP A 61 8.73 -11.27 -15.44
CA ASP A 61 7.85 -11.88 -14.45
C ASP A 61 7.39 -10.83 -13.39
N PRO A 62 6.60 -9.81 -13.78
CA PRO A 62 6.34 -8.66 -12.91
C PRO A 62 5.44 -8.98 -11.69
N TYR A 63 5.77 -8.32 -10.58
CA TYR A 63 4.94 -8.24 -9.38
C TYR A 63 5.08 -6.86 -8.71
N VAL A 64 4.15 -6.54 -7.80
CA VAL A 64 4.05 -5.23 -7.15
C VAL A 64 4.17 -5.38 -5.64
N LYS A 65 4.95 -4.50 -5.01
CA LYS A 65 5.04 -4.32 -3.55
C LYS A 65 4.44 -2.98 -3.17
N PHE A 66 3.59 -2.99 -2.16
CA PHE A 66 3.14 -1.80 -1.47
C PHE A 66 3.93 -1.62 -0.18
N LYS A 67 4.39 -0.40 0.09
CA LYS A 67 5.12 -0.06 1.32
C LYS A 67 4.60 1.21 1.97
N ILE A 68 4.49 1.21 3.28
CA ILE A 68 4.23 2.38 4.13
C ILE A 68 5.29 2.38 5.23
N GLY A 69 5.93 3.52 5.50
CA GLY A 69 6.99 3.60 6.52
C GLY A 69 8.20 2.69 6.25
N GLY A 70 8.46 2.37 4.99
CA GLY A 70 9.50 1.41 4.60
C GLY A 70 9.14 -0.07 4.80
N LYS A 71 8.03 -0.37 5.51
CA LYS A 71 7.52 -1.73 5.71
C LYS A 71 6.69 -2.19 4.52
N GLU A 72 6.90 -3.42 4.09
CA GLU A 72 6.04 -4.06 3.09
C GLU A 72 4.69 -4.44 3.72
N VAL A 73 3.62 -3.91 3.15
CA VAL A 73 2.24 -4.10 3.63
C VAL A 73 1.41 -5.00 2.70
N PHE A 74 1.86 -5.17 1.46
CA PHE A 74 1.26 -6.06 0.49
C PHE A 74 2.27 -6.43 -0.61
N ARG A 75 2.16 -7.66 -1.12
CA ARG A 75 2.89 -8.14 -2.30
C ARG A 75 1.90 -8.90 -3.19
N SER A 76 1.85 -8.54 -4.47
CA SER A 76 1.01 -9.22 -5.45
C SER A 76 1.58 -10.59 -5.83
N LYS A 77 0.78 -11.37 -6.53
CA LYS A 77 1.26 -12.52 -7.31
C LYS A 77 2.25 -12.06 -8.38
N ILE A 78 3.16 -12.97 -8.70
CA ILE A 78 4.05 -12.89 -9.85
C ILE A 78 3.29 -13.40 -11.06
N ILE A 79 3.32 -12.63 -12.16
CA ILE A 79 2.74 -13.06 -13.44
C ILE A 79 3.90 -13.29 -14.41
N HIS A 80 4.10 -14.53 -14.82
CA HIS A 80 5.27 -14.89 -15.60
C HIS A 80 5.18 -14.44 -17.07
N LYS A 81 6.31 -14.00 -17.62
CA LYS A 81 6.59 -13.69 -19.03
C LYS A 81 5.56 -12.79 -19.67
N ASN A 82 5.17 -11.71 -18.97
CA ASN A 82 4.12 -10.83 -19.43
C ASN A 82 4.39 -9.36 -19.09
N LEU A 83 4.58 -8.52 -20.12
CA LEU A 83 4.80 -7.08 -19.97
C LEU A 83 3.50 -6.28 -19.77
N ASN A 84 2.34 -6.93 -19.88
CA ASN A 84 1.01 -6.37 -19.63
C ASN A 84 0.24 -7.22 -18.61
N PRO A 85 0.79 -7.39 -17.39
CA PRO A 85 0.21 -8.28 -16.38
C PRO A 85 -1.15 -7.77 -15.89
N VAL A 86 -2.09 -8.67 -15.68
CA VAL A 86 -3.41 -8.40 -15.07
C VAL A 86 -3.47 -9.14 -13.74
N TRP A 87 -3.31 -8.41 -12.64
CA TRP A 87 -3.33 -8.96 -11.28
C TRP A 87 -4.76 -9.08 -10.74
N GLU A 88 -5.57 -8.03 -10.88
CA GLU A 88 -6.93 -7.90 -10.29
C GLU A 88 -6.98 -8.33 -8.81
N GLU A 89 -5.97 -7.91 -8.05
CA GLU A 89 -5.84 -8.23 -6.63
C GLU A 89 -6.34 -7.10 -5.75
N LYS A 90 -6.98 -7.46 -4.63
CA LYS A 90 -7.46 -6.52 -3.62
C LYS A 90 -6.56 -6.59 -2.40
N ALA A 91 -6.15 -5.43 -1.90
CA ALA A 91 -5.41 -5.28 -0.65
C ALA A 91 -6.23 -4.44 0.33
N CYS A 92 -6.38 -4.94 1.56
CA CYS A 92 -6.94 -4.20 2.68
C CYS A 92 -5.81 -3.95 3.68
N ILE A 93 -5.37 -2.70 3.79
CA ILE A 93 -4.21 -2.31 4.59
C ILE A 93 -4.70 -1.48 5.77
N LEU A 94 -4.31 -1.87 6.99
CA LEU A 94 -4.50 -1.04 8.17
C LEU A 94 -3.35 -0.03 8.26
N VAL A 95 -3.70 1.23 8.44
CA VAL A 95 -2.78 2.37 8.47
C VAL A 95 -2.95 3.11 9.78
N ASP A 96 -1.89 3.18 10.58
CA ASP A 96 -1.92 3.83 11.90
C ASP A 96 -2.07 5.35 11.77
N HIS A 97 -1.40 5.96 10.77
CA HIS A 97 -1.50 7.40 10.48
C HIS A 97 -1.26 7.68 8.99
N LEU A 98 -1.92 8.71 8.45
CA LEU A 98 -1.86 9.07 7.04
C LEU A 98 -0.60 9.85 6.62
N ARG A 99 0.30 10.16 7.56
CA ARG A 99 1.50 10.98 7.32
C ARG A 99 2.54 10.30 6.43
N GLU A 100 2.51 8.98 6.37
CA GLU A 100 3.43 8.21 5.53
C GLU A 100 2.77 7.87 4.20
N PRO A 101 3.41 8.16 3.06
CA PRO A 101 2.86 7.83 1.77
C PRO A 101 2.90 6.33 1.52
N LEU A 102 1.96 5.84 0.72
CA LEU A 102 1.99 4.50 0.17
C LEU A 102 2.90 4.48 -1.06
N TYR A 103 4.03 3.79 -0.96
CA TYR A 103 4.88 3.50 -2.11
C TYR A 103 4.41 2.26 -2.84
N ILE A 104 4.24 2.37 -4.15
CA ILE A 104 3.98 1.28 -5.07
C ILE A 104 5.25 1.03 -5.88
N LYS A 105 5.81 -0.17 -5.78
CA LYS A 105 7.05 -0.54 -6.47
C LYS A 105 6.83 -1.79 -7.30
N VAL A 106 7.24 -1.74 -8.56
CA VAL A 106 7.16 -2.87 -9.50
C VAL A 106 8.53 -3.51 -9.63
N PHE A 107 8.56 -4.82 -9.59
CA PHE A 107 9.76 -5.63 -9.69
C PHE A 107 9.56 -6.76 -10.70
N ASP A 108 10.65 -7.17 -11.32
CA ASP A 108 10.75 -8.41 -12.07
C ASP A 108 11.27 -9.51 -11.14
N TYR A 109 10.66 -10.69 -11.19
CA TYR A 109 11.08 -11.80 -10.35
C TYR A 109 12.15 -12.65 -11.04
N ASP A 110 13.28 -12.83 -10.35
CA ASP A 110 14.38 -13.66 -10.85
C ASP A 110 14.64 -14.84 -9.91
N PHE A 111 14.49 -16.07 -10.41
CA PHE A 111 14.72 -17.25 -9.59
C PHE A 111 16.19 -17.35 -9.15
N GLY A 112 16.42 -17.28 -7.84
CA GLY A 112 17.75 -17.46 -7.24
C GLY A 112 18.66 -16.23 -7.33
N LEU A 113 18.15 -15.09 -7.80
CA LEU A 113 18.86 -13.81 -7.86
C LEU A 113 18.07 -12.72 -7.14
N GLN A 114 18.63 -11.50 -7.13
CA GLN A 114 17.90 -10.34 -6.66
C GLN A 114 16.94 -9.86 -7.75
N ASP A 115 15.65 -9.76 -7.39
CA ASP A 115 14.59 -9.22 -8.23
C ASP A 115 14.92 -7.81 -8.77
N ASP A 116 14.76 -7.63 -10.08
CA ASP A 116 15.07 -6.41 -10.80
C ASP A 116 14.02 -5.31 -10.57
N PHE A 117 14.46 -4.09 -10.25
CA PHE A 117 13.55 -2.96 -10.07
C PHE A 117 13.06 -2.40 -11.42
N MET A 118 11.74 -2.29 -11.58
CA MET A 118 11.13 -1.85 -12.84
C MET A 118 10.53 -0.43 -12.78
N GLY A 119 10.23 0.07 -11.58
CA GLY A 119 9.68 1.42 -11.41
C GLY A 119 8.89 1.59 -10.12
N SER A 120 8.59 2.84 -9.77
CA SER A 120 7.83 3.17 -8.57
C SER A 120 6.96 4.39 -8.73
N ALA A 121 5.88 4.42 -7.96
CA ALA A 121 5.06 5.59 -7.71
C ALA A 121 4.76 5.67 -6.20
N PHE A 122 4.19 6.78 -5.76
CA PHE A 122 3.68 6.91 -4.41
C PHE A 122 2.31 7.60 -4.41
N LEU A 123 1.54 7.32 -3.38
CA LEU A 123 0.25 7.95 -3.11
C LEU A 123 0.33 8.63 -1.75
N ASP A 124 0.08 9.94 -1.74
CA ASP A 124 -0.09 10.70 -0.50
C ASP A 124 -1.44 10.37 0.12
N LEU A 125 -1.41 9.70 1.27
CA LEU A 125 -2.62 9.24 1.95
C LEU A 125 -3.42 10.39 2.57
N THR A 126 -2.80 11.55 2.80
CA THR A 126 -3.48 12.73 3.36
C THR A 126 -4.44 13.38 2.35
N GLN A 127 -4.26 13.09 1.06
CA GLN A 127 -5.08 13.63 -0.02
C GLN A 127 -6.31 12.75 -0.34
N LEU A 128 -6.45 11.61 0.33
CA LEU A 128 -7.57 10.71 0.12
C LEU A 128 -8.78 11.14 0.95
N GLU A 129 -9.95 11.23 0.30
CA GLU A 129 -11.22 11.46 0.98
C GLU A 129 -11.63 10.20 1.77
N LEU A 130 -12.02 10.41 3.03
CA LEU A 130 -12.61 9.38 3.87
C LEU A 130 -14.04 9.09 3.40
N ASN A 131 -14.32 7.83 3.05
CA ASN A 131 -15.66 7.34 2.79
C ASN A 131 -16.32 6.75 4.04
#